data_AF-A0A3D0W9S2-F1
#
_entry.id   AF-A0A3D0W9S2-F1
#
_cell.length_a   1.000
_cell.length_b   1.000
_cell.length_c   1.000
_cell.angle_alpha   90.00
_cell.angle_beta   90.00
_cell.angle_gamma   90.00
#
_symmetry.space_group_name_H-M   'P 1'
#
loop_
_entity.id
_entity.type
_entity.pdbx_description
1 polymer ?
#
loop_
_entity_poly.entity_id
_entity_poly.type
_entity_poly.pdbx_seq_one_letter_code
_entity_poly.pdbx_strand_id
1 'polypeptide(L)'
;MAQNTNPKNHFSHEKATFVVVDESSETQKIDNFLLKILKNVPKSHIYKILRSGEVRVNKKRIDTTYRLKIDDQVRIPPIVI
;
A
#
# COMPACT_ATOMS: atom_id res chain seq x y z
N MET A 1 3.02 -8.21 34.15
CA MET A 1 4.09 -8.80 33.32
C MET A 1 3.94 -8.25 31.91
N ALA A 2 5.00 -7.58 31.45
CA ALA A 2 5.32 -7.04 30.12
C ALA A 2 4.18 -6.55 29.20
N GLN A 3 4.18 -5.23 28.99
CA GLN A 3 3.57 -4.57 27.83
C GLN A 3 4.22 -5.13 26.55
N ASN A 4 3.42 -5.48 25.54
CA ASN A 4 3.92 -5.61 24.17
C ASN A 4 2.96 -4.91 23.20
N THR A 5 2.98 -3.58 23.24
CA THR A 5 2.39 -2.71 22.22
C THR A 5 3.30 -2.73 20.98
N ASN A 6 3.22 -3.80 20.19
CA ASN A 6 3.76 -3.75 18.84
C ASN A 6 2.83 -2.85 18.01
N PRO A 7 3.28 -1.73 17.40
CA PRO A 7 2.40 -0.83 16.66
C PRO A 7 1.99 -1.56 15.38
N LYS A 8 0.89 -2.31 15.48
CA LYS A 8 0.32 -3.08 14.38
C LYS A 8 -0.01 -2.10 13.27
N ASN A 9 0.57 -2.32 12.09
CA ASN A 9 0.11 -1.73 10.85
C ASN A 9 -1.43 -1.75 10.86
N HIS A 10 -2.07 -0.60 10.69
CA HIS A 10 -3.54 -0.44 10.72
C HIS A 10 -4.28 -1.20 9.59
N PHE A 11 -3.57 -2.02 8.81
CA PHE A 11 -4.09 -2.84 7.73
C PHE A 11 -4.55 -4.18 8.34
N SER A 12 -5.84 -4.26 8.64
CA SER A 12 -6.51 -5.47 9.12
C SER A 12 -6.25 -6.66 8.19
N HIS A 13 -6.00 -7.84 8.76
CA HIS A 13 -5.64 -9.06 8.02
C HIS A 13 -6.82 -9.65 7.22
N GLU A 14 -8.02 -9.15 7.42
CA GLU A 14 -9.25 -9.72 6.85
C GLU A 14 -9.80 -8.92 5.66
N LYS A 15 -9.45 -7.63 5.55
CA LYS A 15 -10.09 -6.71 4.59
C LYS A 15 -9.07 -5.86 3.88
N ALA A 16 -9.29 -5.68 2.58
CA ALA A 16 -8.53 -4.73 1.79
C ALA A 16 -8.85 -3.30 2.25
N THR A 17 -7.81 -2.49 2.38
CA THR A 17 -7.93 -1.08 2.74
C THR A 17 -7.89 -0.23 1.48
N PHE A 18 -8.70 0.81 1.44
CA PHE A 18 -8.68 1.81 0.38
C PHE A 18 -8.06 3.08 0.90
N VAL A 19 -7.08 3.61 0.18
CA VAL A 19 -6.40 4.86 0.50
C VAL A 19 -6.63 5.81 -0.67
N VAL A 20 -7.09 7.02 -0.38
CA VAL A 20 -7.23 8.08 -1.37
C VAL A 20 -5.92 8.88 -1.38
N VAL A 21 -5.42 9.15 -2.57
CA VAL A 21 -4.20 9.95 -2.76
C VAL A 21 -4.53 11.42 -2.53
N ASP A 22 -3.75 12.04 -1.64
CA ASP A 22 -3.78 13.47 -1.34
C ASP A 22 -2.72 14.24 -2.15
N GLU A 23 -2.76 15.56 -2.07
CA GLU A 23 -1.78 16.45 -2.72
C GLU A 23 -0.33 16.13 -2.31
N SER A 24 -0.13 15.69 -1.06
CA SER A 24 1.20 15.31 -0.55
C SER A 24 1.80 14.07 -1.22
N SER A 25 0.96 13.26 -1.86
CA SER A 25 1.34 12.02 -2.51
C SER A 25 1.17 12.10 -4.03
N GLU A 26 0.73 13.25 -4.56
CA GLU A 26 0.61 13.51 -5.98
C GLU A 26 1.97 13.38 -6.68
N THR A 27 1.97 12.86 -7.92
CA THR A 27 3.16 12.62 -8.77
C THR A 27 4.14 11.58 -8.23
N GLN A 28 3.94 11.11 -7.00
CA GLN A 28 4.73 10.05 -6.38
C GLN A 28 4.49 8.74 -7.13
N LYS A 29 5.57 7.97 -7.31
CA LYS A 29 5.44 6.61 -7.82
C LYS A 29 4.69 5.74 -6.82
N ILE A 30 3.86 4.84 -7.32
CA ILE A 30 3.09 3.90 -6.48
C ILE A 30 3.97 3.07 -5.55
N ASP A 31 5.17 2.68 -5.98
CA ASP A 31 6.10 1.90 -5.16
C ASP A 31 6.57 2.69 -3.93
N ASN A 32 6.95 3.96 -4.12
CA ASN A 32 7.35 4.85 -3.04
C ASN A 32 6.17 5.15 -2.10
N PHE A 33 4.97 5.31 -2.65
CA PHE A 33 3.75 5.48 -1.85
C PHE A 33 3.47 4.25 -0.98
N LEU A 34 3.53 3.06 -1.56
CA LEU A 34 3.38 1.81 -0.83
C LEU A 34 4.48 1.61 0.21
N LEU A 35 5.73 1.97 -0.07
CA LEU A 35 6.82 1.92 0.90
C LEU A 35 6.59 2.84 2.11
N LYS A 36 6.03 4.04 1.87
CA LYS A 36 5.70 5.01 2.92
C LYS A 36 4.57 4.50 3.81
N ILE A 37 3.57 3.85 3.21
CA ILE A 37 2.42 3.28 3.92
C ILE A 37 2.79 1.99 4.66
N LEU A 38 3.54 1.11 3.99
CA LEU A 38 3.88 -0.23 4.43
C LEU A 38 5.30 -0.26 5.02
N LYS A 39 5.52 0.52 6.08
CA LYS A 39 6.86 0.77 6.65
C LYS A 39 7.63 -0.48 7.07
N ASN A 40 6.93 -1.55 7.45
CA ASN A 40 7.52 -2.80 7.93
C ASN A 40 7.55 -3.91 6.87
N VAL A 41 7.06 -3.66 5.66
CA VAL A 41 7.01 -4.67 4.60
C VAL A 41 8.30 -4.62 3.78
N PRO A 42 9.00 -5.76 3.60
CA PRO A 42 10.18 -5.81 2.73
C PRO A 42 9.86 -5.39 1.30
N LYS A 43 10.78 -4.66 0.65
CA LYS A 43 10.64 -4.23 -0.77
C LYS A 43 10.24 -5.38 -1.69
N SER A 44 10.86 -6.55 -1.52
CA SER A 44 10.57 -7.74 -2.34
C SER A 44 9.10 -8.17 -2.25
N HIS A 45 8.49 -8.09 -1.06
CA HIS A 45 7.09 -8.42 -0.86
C HIS A 45 6.19 -7.35 -1.50
N ILE A 46 6.53 -6.07 -1.39
CA ILE A 46 5.81 -4.98 -2.08
C ILE A 46 5.81 -5.20 -3.61
N TYR A 47 6.95 -5.57 -4.19
CA TYR A 47 7.02 -5.89 -5.61
C TYR A 47 6.22 -7.15 -5.97
N LYS A 48 6.17 -8.16 -5.09
CA LYS A 48 5.33 -9.35 -5.30
C LYS A 48 3.84 -8.97 -5.36
N ILE A 49 3.32 -8.21 -4.40
CA ILE A 49 1.89 -7.82 -4.38
C ILE A 49 1.50 -6.88 -5.52
N LEU A 50 2.44 -6.03 -5.99
CA LEU A 50 2.25 -5.20 -7.18
C LEU A 50 2.19 -6.07 -8.44
N ARG A 51 3.13 -7.01 -8.59
CA ARG A 51 3.22 -7.91 -9.75
C ARG A 51 2.14 -8.99 -9.76
N SER A 52 1.63 -9.43 -8.61
CA SER A 52 0.45 -10.31 -8.54
C SER A 52 -0.83 -9.56 -8.90
N GLY A 53 -0.82 -8.22 -8.82
CA GLY A 53 -1.97 -7.37 -9.12
C GLY A 53 -2.99 -7.33 -7.97
N GLU A 54 -2.54 -7.63 -6.75
CA GLU A 54 -3.34 -7.49 -5.55
C GLU A 54 -3.60 -6.02 -5.21
N VAL A 55 -2.58 -5.17 -5.43
CA VAL A 55 -2.72 -3.72 -5.39
C VAL A 55 -3.39 -3.23 -6.67
N ARG A 56 -4.44 -2.43 -6.52
CA ARG A 56 -5.16 -1.84 -7.65
C ARG A 56 -5.36 -0.35 -7.43
N VAL A 57 -5.27 0.44 -8.49
CA VAL A 57 -5.60 1.88 -8.46
C VAL A 57 -6.82 2.08 -9.33
N ASN A 58 -7.87 2.72 -8.80
CA ASN A 58 -9.13 2.93 -9.51
C ASN A 58 -9.69 1.65 -10.13
N LYS A 59 -9.61 0.53 -9.38
CA LYS A 59 -10.00 -0.83 -9.81
C LYS A 59 -9.17 -1.43 -10.96
N LYS A 60 -8.11 -0.75 -11.42
CA LYS A 60 -7.21 -1.21 -12.49
C LYS A 60 -5.90 -1.74 -11.93
N ARG A 61 -5.32 -2.71 -12.65
CA ARG A 61 -3.93 -3.13 -12.44
C ARG A 61 -3.02 -2.05 -13.01
N ILE A 62 -2.00 -1.67 -12.25
CA ILE A 62 -1.05 -0.62 -12.60
C ILE A 62 0.37 -1.17 -12.55
N ASP A 63 1.26 -0.53 -13.29
CA ASP A 63 2.69 -0.84 -13.23
C ASP A 63 3.35 -0.12 -12.05
N THR A 64 4.48 -0.66 -11.60
CA THR A 64 5.35 -0.10 -10.55
C THR A 64 5.88 1.31 -10.90
N THR A 65 5.88 1.67 -12.18
CA THR A 65 6.27 3.00 -12.68
C THR A 65 5.13 4.02 -12.63
N TYR A 66 3.91 3.59 -12.30
CA TYR A 66 2.74 4.45 -12.26
C TYR A 66 2.92 5.58 -11.26
N ARG A 67 2.61 6.80 -11.71
CA ARG A 67 2.60 8.00 -10.88
C ARG A 67 1.17 8.29 -10.45
N LEU A 68 1.00 8.43 -9.14
CA LEU A 68 -0.27 8.72 -8.51
C LEU A 68 -0.76 10.13 -8.88
N LYS A 69 -2.07 10.27 -8.98
CA LYS A 69 -2.77 11.54 -9.15
C LYS A 69 -3.66 11.78 -7.94
N ILE A 70 -3.98 13.04 -7.68
CA ILE A 70 -4.99 13.43 -6.69
C ILE A 70 -6.30 12.67 -6.99
N ASP A 71 -6.99 12.26 -5.92
CA ASP A 71 -8.23 11.48 -5.96
C ASP A 71 -8.09 10.03 -6.47
N ASP A 72 -6.87 9.56 -6.76
CA ASP A 72 -6.66 8.15 -7.05
C ASP A 72 -7.02 7.30 -5.82
N GLN A 73 -7.83 6.27 -6.05
CA GLN A 73 -8.19 5.31 -5.01
C GLN A 73 -7.31 4.06 -5.11
N VAL A 74 -6.38 3.91 -4.17
CA VAL A 74 -5.48 2.77 -4.07
C VAL A 74 -6.07 1.71 -3.15
N ARG A 75 -6.36 0.54 -3.70
CA ARG A 75 -6.72 -0.67 -2.96
C ARG A 75 -5.46 -1.41 -2.54
N ILE A 76 -5.26 -1.55 -1.25
CA ILE A 76 -4.15 -2.28 -0.63
C ILE A 76 -4.73 -3.59 -0.06
N PRO A 77 -4.17 -4.77 -0.42
CA PRO A 77 -4.60 -6.04 0.15
C PRO A 77 -4.28 -6.11 1.65
N PRO A 78 -4.94 -6.99 2.42
CA PRO A 78 -4.49 -7.33 3.75
C PRO A 78 -3.12 -8.01 3.65
N ILE A 79 -2.07 -7.35 4.15
CA ILE A 79 -0.70 -7.88 4.10
C ILE A 79 -0.40 -8.47 5.46
N VAL A 80 -0.05 -9.77 5.45
CA VAL A 80 0.51 -10.46 6.61
C VAL A 80 2.03 -10.43 6.45
N ILE A 81 2.74 -9.95 7.47
CA ILE A 81 4.21 -9.95 7.51
C ILE A 81 4.64 -11.01 8.53
#